data_AF-A0A7S2LB95-F1
#
_entry.id   AF-A0A7S2LB95-F1
#
_cell.length_a   1.000
_cell.length_b   1.000
_cell.length_c   1.000
_cell.angle_alpha   90.00
_cell.angle_beta   90.00
_cell.angle_gamma   90.00
#
_symmetry.space_group_name_H-M   'P 1'
#
loop_
_entity.id
_entity.type
_entity.pdbx_description
1 polymer ?
#
loop_
_entity_poly.entity_id
_entity_poly.type
_entity_poly.pdbx_seq_one_letter_code
_entity_poly.pdbx_strand_id
1 'polypeptide(L)'
;ELNERLRLRTPTTTTTTIHRLPGMASARVVDSPGARRFSIWDVKGEELKDHFVDFLPHAARCRFRDCTHIKEPHCAVREAVEAGEIAGSRYDSYVQIRETLLAGNEGTKQYTGRLMTEAAT
;
A
#
# COMPACT_ATOMS: atom_id res chain seq x y z
N GLU A 1 27.45 -8.45 -2.71
CA GLU A 1 27.08 -9.36 -1.60
C GLU A 1 25.64 -9.26 -1.12
N LEU A 2 25.21 -8.25 -0.34
CA LEU A 2 23.86 -8.28 0.29
C LEU A 2 22.69 -8.15 -0.71
N ASN A 3 22.77 -7.21 -1.66
CA ASN A 3 21.72 -7.02 -2.68
C ASN A 3 21.57 -8.23 -3.61
N GLU A 4 22.69 -8.92 -3.88
CA GLU A 4 22.76 -10.08 -4.76
C GLU A 4 22.12 -11.32 -4.12
N ARG A 5 22.38 -11.53 -2.82
CA ARG A 5 21.72 -12.57 -2.01
C ARG A 5 20.22 -12.36 -1.86
N LEU A 6 19.78 -11.10 -1.81
CA LEU A 6 18.36 -10.73 -1.67
C LEU A 6 17.63 -10.51 -3.01
N ARG A 7 18.31 -10.72 -4.15
CA ARG A 7 17.79 -10.40 -5.51
C ARG A 7 17.27 -8.96 -5.65
N LEU A 8 17.82 -8.03 -4.87
CA LEU A 8 17.44 -6.63 -4.90
C LEU A 8 18.22 -5.89 -5.99
N ARG A 9 17.51 -5.13 -6.83
CA ARG A 9 18.17 -4.21 -7.78
C ARG A 9 18.70 -2.99 -7.04
N THR A 10 19.92 -2.59 -7.37
CA THR A 10 20.51 -1.32 -6.91
C THR A 10 19.94 -0.19 -7.79
N PRO A 11 19.18 0.77 -7.24
CA PRO A 11 18.69 1.90 -8.01
C PRO A 11 19.88 2.77 -8.44
N THR A 12 19.93 3.12 -9.73
CA THR A 12 20.96 3.98 -10.32
C THR A 12 20.57 5.46 -10.31
N THR A 13 19.26 5.76 -10.31
CA THR A 13 18.74 7.12 -10.20
C THR A 13 18.81 7.60 -8.75
N THR A 14 19.64 8.62 -8.48
CA THR A 14 19.87 9.20 -7.15
C THR A 14 19.28 10.60 -6.96
N THR A 15 18.87 11.26 -8.04
CA THR A 15 18.29 12.60 -8.03
C THR A 15 17.03 12.65 -8.89
N THR A 16 16.07 13.50 -8.53
CA THR A 16 14.85 13.70 -9.30
C THR A 16 15.08 14.64 -10.48
N THR A 17 14.72 14.23 -11.70
CA THR A 17 14.86 15.02 -12.93
C THR A 17 13.53 15.11 -13.70
N ILE A 18 13.35 16.20 -14.47
CA ILE A 18 12.14 16.42 -15.27
C ILE A 18 12.48 16.47 -16.76
N HIS A 19 12.01 15.49 -17.51
CA HIS A 19 12.21 15.37 -18.96
C HIS A 19 11.01 15.92 -19.74
N ARG A 20 11.25 16.47 -20.93
CA ARG A 20 10.19 16.85 -21.89
C ARG A 20 9.92 15.67 -22.82
N LEU A 21 8.65 15.44 -23.16
CA LEU A 21 8.29 14.42 -24.12
C LEU A 21 8.28 14.98 -25.55
N PRO A 22 9.08 14.42 -26.48
CA PRO A 22 9.06 14.83 -27.88
C PRO A 22 7.66 14.69 -28.47
N GLY A 23 7.22 15.69 -29.24
CA GLY A 23 5.89 15.70 -29.87
C GLY A 23 4.73 16.07 -28.93
N MET A 24 4.99 16.32 -27.63
CA MET A 24 3.96 16.70 -26.66
C MET A 24 4.37 17.97 -25.91
N ALA A 25 3.92 19.13 -26.38
CA ALA A 25 4.40 20.45 -25.93
C ALA A 25 4.29 20.70 -24.42
N SER A 26 3.27 20.15 -23.75
CA SER A 26 3.00 20.35 -22.33
C SER A 26 3.34 19.14 -21.45
N ALA A 27 3.68 17.98 -22.03
CA ALA A 27 3.87 16.77 -21.26
C ALA A 27 5.30 16.64 -20.71
N ARG A 28 5.40 16.22 -19.45
CA ARG A 28 6.67 16.06 -18.73
C ARG A 28 6.70 14.72 -18.02
N VAL A 29 7.89 14.12 -17.92
CA VAL A 29 8.14 12.91 -17.12
C VAL A 29 9.06 13.27 -15.97
N VAL A 30 8.68 12.89 -14.76
CA VAL A 30 9.51 13.00 -13.57
C VAL A 30 10.15 11.63 -13.33
N ASP A 31 11.48 11.56 -13.43
CA ASP A 31 12.25 10.39 -12.99
C ASP A 31 12.77 10.69 -11.58
N SER A 32 12.51 9.79 -10.62
CA SER A 32 12.87 9.98 -9.22
C SER A 32 13.52 8.72 -8.65
N PRO A 33 14.41 8.83 -7.65
CA PRO A 33 14.96 7.66 -6.97
C PRO A 33 13.85 6.75 -6.44
N GLY A 34 14.06 5.43 -6.56
CA GLY A 34 13.09 4.46 -6.05
C GLY A 34 12.91 4.58 -4.53
N ALA A 35 11.68 4.80 -4.08
CA ALA A 35 11.35 4.82 -2.67
C ALA A 35 11.32 3.39 -2.11
N ARG A 36 12.23 3.09 -1.17
CA ARG A 36 12.23 1.81 -0.44
C ARG A 36 11.43 1.85 0.85
N ARG A 37 11.15 3.06 1.33
CA ARG A 37 10.48 3.37 2.60
C ARG A 37 9.72 4.66 2.41
N PHE A 38 8.47 4.67 2.82
CA PHE A 38 7.65 5.88 2.81
C PHE A 38 6.79 5.92 4.08
N SER A 39 6.45 7.12 4.51
CA SER A 39 5.53 7.33 5.62
C SER A 39 4.22 7.87 5.07
N ILE A 40 3.12 7.42 5.66
CA ILE A 40 1.79 7.92 5.35
C ILE A 40 1.48 8.98 6.40
N TRP A 41 1.24 10.20 5.93
CA TRP A 41 0.97 11.36 6.76
C TRP A 41 -0.48 11.76 6.56
N ASP A 42 -1.09 12.36 7.58
CA ASP A 42 -2.42 12.97 7.50
C ASP A 42 -3.55 12.02 7.08
N VAL A 43 -3.40 10.73 7.38
CA VAL A 43 -4.45 9.71 7.20
C VAL A 43 -4.65 9.00 8.53
N LYS A 44 -5.87 9.02 9.06
CA LYS A 44 -6.19 8.23 10.26
C LYS A 44 -6.36 6.75 9.91
N GLY A 45 -6.02 5.86 10.84
CA GLY A 45 -6.14 4.42 10.61
C GLY A 45 -7.58 3.98 10.30
N GLU A 46 -8.57 4.69 10.83
CA GLU A 46 -10.00 4.45 10.58
C GLU A 46 -10.45 4.89 9.18
N GLU A 47 -9.82 5.94 8.63
CA GLU A 47 -10.13 6.52 7.31
C GLU A 47 -9.43 5.76 6.17
N LEU A 48 -8.38 4.99 6.48
CA LEU A 48 -7.58 4.29 5.49
C LEU A 48 -8.41 3.43 4.51
N LYS A 49 -9.49 2.82 4.99
CA LYS A 49 -10.35 1.94 4.19
C LYS A 49 -10.93 2.65 2.95
N ASP A 50 -11.16 3.95 3.04
CA ASP A 50 -11.76 4.74 1.97
C ASP A 50 -10.75 5.09 0.86
N HIS A 51 -9.46 4.88 1.11
CA HIS A 51 -8.38 5.09 0.15
C HIS A 51 -8.01 3.83 -0.65
N PHE A 52 -8.63 2.69 -0.35
CA PHE A 52 -8.48 1.46 -1.14
C PHE A 52 -9.62 1.34 -2.14
N VAL A 53 -9.36 1.80 -3.37
CA VAL A 53 -10.35 1.81 -4.48
C VAL A 53 -10.96 0.41 -4.72
N ASP A 54 -10.14 -0.64 -4.56
CA ASP A 54 -10.55 -2.04 -4.68
C ASP A 54 -11.70 -2.40 -3.72
N PHE A 55 -11.84 -1.71 -2.58
CA PHE A 55 -12.85 -2.03 -1.57
C PHE A 55 -14.19 -1.37 -1.86
N LEU A 56 -14.19 -0.23 -2.56
CA LEU A 56 -15.39 0.61 -2.77
C LEU A 56 -16.61 -0.16 -3.33
N PRO A 57 -16.47 -1.07 -4.33
CA PRO A 57 -17.60 -1.82 -4.87
C PRO A 57 -18.25 -2.80 -3.87
N HIS A 58 -17.51 -3.20 -2.84
CA HIS A 58 -17.92 -4.23 -1.86
C HIS A 58 -18.28 -3.62 -0.51
N ALA A 59 -17.62 -2.53 -0.10
CA ALA A 59 -17.78 -1.89 1.20
C ALA A 59 -19.24 -1.48 1.48
N ALA A 60 -19.98 -1.03 0.45
CA ALA A 60 -21.40 -0.68 0.57
C ALA A 60 -22.32 -1.87 0.94
N ARG A 61 -21.85 -3.11 0.75
CA ARG A 61 -22.57 -4.36 1.05
C ARG A 61 -22.20 -4.93 2.42
N CYS A 62 -21.29 -4.30 3.15
CA CYS A 62 -20.98 -4.71 4.52
C CYS A 62 -22.22 -4.58 5.40
N ARG A 63 -22.39 -5.54 6.33
CA ARG A 63 -23.48 -5.50 7.32
C ARG A 63 -23.45 -4.25 8.19
N PHE A 64 -22.25 -3.76 8.52
CA PHE A 64 -22.05 -2.62 9.41
C PHE A 64 -21.56 -1.41 8.62
N ARG A 65 -22.10 -0.22 8.94
CA ARG A 65 -21.74 1.04 8.25
C ARG A 65 -20.33 1.50 8.60
N ASP A 66 -19.88 1.21 9.80
CA ASP A 66 -18.56 1.52 10.34
C ASP A 66 -17.56 0.37 10.18
N CYS A 67 -17.87 -0.64 9.37
CA CYS A 67 -17.01 -1.79 9.13
C CYS A 67 -15.58 -1.36 8.80
N THR A 68 -14.61 -1.89 9.55
CA THR A 68 -13.17 -1.69 9.34
C THR A 68 -12.56 -2.79 8.46
N HIS A 69 -13.37 -3.76 8.04
CA HIS A 69 -12.97 -4.89 7.21
C HIS A 69 -11.93 -5.82 7.84
N ILE A 70 -11.70 -5.77 9.16
CA ILE A 70 -10.68 -6.58 9.83
C ILE A 70 -11.26 -7.86 10.43
N LYS A 71 -12.28 -7.71 11.29
CA LYS A 71 -12.79 -8.82 12.11
C LYS A 71 -14.32 -8.89 12.15
N GLU A 72 -14.97 -7.94 11.49
CA GLU A 72 -16.42 -7.85 11.45
C GLU A 72 -17.02 -9.09 10.79
N PRO A 73 -18.11 -9.65 11.35
CA PRO A 73 -18.83 -10.72 10.70
C PRO A 73 -19.59 -10.17 9.48
N HIS A 74 -19.74 -10.99 8.44
CA HIS A 74 -20.40 -10.62 7.17
C HIS A 74 -19.80 -9.36 6.54
N CYS A 75 -18.47 -9.34 6.44
CA CYS A 75 -17.74 -8.28 5.77
C CYS A 75 -17.62 -8.62 4.28
N ALA A 76 -18.37 -7.88 3.44
CA ALA A 76 -18.37 -8.09 2.00
C ALA A 76 -16.98 -7.89 1.35
N VAL A 77 -16.11 -7.06 1.94
CA VAL A 77 -14.72 -6.92 1.49
C VAL A 77 -13.92 -8.20 1.75
N ARG A 78 -14.05 -8.80 2.93
CA ARG A 78 -13.35 -10.07 3.24
C ARG A 78 -13.88 -11.23 2.40
N GLU A 79 -15.19 -11.28 2.18
CA GLU A 79 -15.82 -12.26 1.28
C GLU A 79 -15.31 -12.10 -0.16
N ALA A 80 -15.16 -10.85 -0.65
CA ALA A 80 -14.58 -10.57 -1.97
C ALA A 80 -13.10 -10.94 -2.07
N VAL A 81 -12.33 -10.84 -0.97
CA VAL A 81 -10.95 -11.34 -0.90
C VAL A 81 -10.94 -12.87 -0.99
N GLU A 82 -11.80 -13.56 -0.23
CA GLU A 82 -11.93 -15.02 -0.26
C GLU A 82 -12.38 -15.54 -1.64
N ALA A 83 -13.23 -14.78 -2.34
CA ALA A 83 -13.67 -15.07 -3.70
C ALA A 83 -12.62 -14.72 -4.79
N GLY A 84 -11.52 -14.04 -4.43
CA GLY A 84 -10.47 -13.62 -5.36
C GLY A 84 -10.82 -12.38 -6.20
N GLU A 85 -11.93 -11.69 -5.89
CA GLU A 85 -12.33 -10.43 -6.52
C GLU A 85 -11.43 -9.27 -6.07
N ILE A 86 -10.96 -9.33 -4.84
CA ILE A 86 -9.89 -8.46 -4.31
C ILE A 86 -8.65 -9.32 -4.11
N ALA A 87 -7.52 -8.88 -4.69
CA ALA A 87 -6.25 -9.58 -4.49
C ALA A 87 -5.87 -9.62 -3.00
N GLY A 88 -5.56 -10.81 -2.46
CA GLY A 88 -5.16 -10.98 -1.06
C GLY A 88 -4.00 -10.08 -0.66
N SER A 89 -3.01 -9.89 -1.55
CA SER A 89 -1.88 -8.96 -1.32
C SER A 89 -2.30 -7.51 -1.10
N ARG A 90 -3.41 -7.06 -1.70
CA ARG A 90 -3.99 -5.73 -1.50
C ARG A 90 -4.62 -5.62 -0.11
N TYR A 91 -5.35 -6.65 0.30
CA TYR A 91 -5.93 -6.73 1.64
C TYR A 91 -4.85 -6.80 2.73
N ASP A 92 -3.81 -7.61 2.54
CA ASP A 92 -2.67 -7.68 3.46
C ASP A 92 -1.96 -6.33 3.60
N SER A 93 -1.79 -5.62 2.48
CA SER A 93 -1.24 -4.26 2.49
C SER A 93 -2.10 -3.29 3.30
N TYR A 94 -3.43 -3.37 3.14
CA TYR A 94 -4.38 -2.58 3.92
C TYR A 94 -4.23 -2.85 5.42
N VAL A 95 -4.23 -4.11 5.85
CA VAL A 95 -4.09 -4.50 7.26
C VAL A 95 -2.78 -3.95 7.83
N GLN A 96 -1.66 -4.18 7.15
CA GLN A 96 -0.34 -3.75 7.61
C GLN A 96 -0.23 -2.22 7.74
N ILE A 97 -0.76 -1.49 6.75
CA ILE A 97 -0.75 -0.02 6.79
C ILE A 97 -1.64 0.48 7.93
N ARG A 98 -2.83 -0.10 8.09
CA ARG A 98 -3.77 0.28 9.17
C ARG A 98 -3.15 0.08 10.54
N GLU A 99 -2.53 -1.07 10.78
CA GLU A 99 -1.81 -1.35 12.03
C GLU A 99 -0.69 -0.34 12.28
N THR A 100 0.06 0.01 11.24
CA THR A 100 1.13 1.01 11.31
C THR A 100 0.60 2.40 11.71
N LEU A 101 -0.56 2.80 11.18
CA LEU A 101 -1.21 4.07 11.50
C LEU A 101 -1.82 4.08 12.91
N LEU A 102 -2.44 2.97 13.35
CA LEU A 102 -3.08 2.87 14.67
C LEU A 102 -2.09 2.76 15.82
N ALA A 103 -0.91 2.17 15.59
CA ALA A 103 0.17 2.07 16.58
C ALA A 103 0.89 3.42 16.80
N GLY A 104 0.15 4.53 16.76
CA GLY A 104 0.59 5.92 16.60
C GLY A 104 1.97 6.24 17.19
N ASN A 105 2.83 6.81 16.36
CA ASN A 105 3.99 7.57 16.80
C ASN A 105 3.96 8.91 16.06
N GLU A 106 3.93 10.00 16.83
CA GLU A 106 4.40 11.31 16.37
C GLU A 106 5.83 11.12 15.81
N GLY A 107 5.97 11.21 14.49
CA GLY A 107 7.24 11.00 13.79
C GLY A 107 7.43 9.59 13.21
N THR A 108 7.17 9.48 11.91
CA THR A 108 7.98 8.67 10.96
C THR A 108 8.07 7.16 11.20
N LYS A 109 6.94 6.45 11.40
CA LYS A 109 6.96 5.00 11.11
C LYS A 109 6.87 4.79 9.60
N GLN A 110 7.90 4.14 9.06
CA GLN A 110 8.08 3.90 7.63
C GLN A 110 7.38 2.61 7.25
N TYR A 111 6.41 2.67 6.33
CA TYR A 111 5.94 1.46 5.67
C TYR A 111 7.08 0.91 4.83
N THR A 112 7.53 -0.27 5.20
CA THR A 112 8.41 -1.11 4.39
C THR A 112 7.49 -2.13 3.75
N GLY A 113 7.21 -1.98 2.46
CA GLY A 113 6.52 -3.03 1.70
C GLY A 113 7.23 -4.34 1.99
N ARG A 114 6.50 -5.30 2.55
CA ARG A 114 7.09 -6.53 3.09
C ARG A 114 7.95 -7.21 2.03
N LEU A 115 9.27 -7.26 2.25
CA LEU A 115 10.07 -8.38 1.77
C LEU A 115 9.67 -9.56 2.66
N MET A 116 8.74 -10.36 2.16
CA MET A 116 8.45 -11.69 2.70
C MET A 116 9.72 -12.54 2.53
N THR A 117 10.67 -12.47 3.47
CA THR A 117 11.60 -13.57 3.71
C THR A 117 11.12 -14.31 4.94
N GLU A 118 10.34 -15.36 4.67
CA GLU A 118 10.25 -16.63 5.39
C GLU A 118 10.53 -16.58 6.90
N ALA A 119 9.45 -16.59 7.68
CA ALA A 119 9.36 -17.44 8.85
C ALA A 119 8.28 -18.50 8.54
N ALA A 120 8.60 -19.39 7.61
CA ALA A 120 8.02 -20.71 7.55
C ALA A 120 9.08 -21.66 8.09
N THR A 121 8.61 -22.57 8.94
CA THR A 121 9.34 -23.48 9.83
C THR A 121 10.47 -24.26 9.15
#